data_AF-A0AAV5DYN3-F1
#
_entry.id   AF-A0AAV5DYN3-F1
#
_cell.length_a   1.000
_cell.length_b   1.000
_cell.length_c   1.000
_cell.angle_alpha   90.00
_cell.angle_beta   90.00
_cell.angle_gamma   90.00
#
_symmetry.space_group_name_H-M   'P 1'
#
loop_
_entity.id
_entity.type
_entity.pdbx_description
1 polymer ?
#
loop_
_entity_poly.entity_id
_entity_poly.type
_entity_poly.pdbx_seq_one_letter_code
_entity_poly.pdbx_strand_id
1 'polypeptide(L)'
;MGAASASASMRAAVKRLSFGKAEERRHAATEVARLARSDERTKRLLPELGVVPPLVSMLADDAGARMAAAEALLELARGTHRNKVHIVKAGLLKKLPRLMDDKDLSRSQHLALLLLSISSLANTDFPLSSSELLPFLVTTLIADDVPADTKLPCLAALRNLSTKLEHVRDVVSSGAVHALLALSLHDEKTSEAALSILGELAATSAAGKKAVEEDETAPRALVDAMTRHENPRCQEHAAYLVMVVLAHGHGSRALRENMRGLGVVQALLEVTLLGSPLAQRRAAKILQWFKDDGQGRMRAHSGPRMEGASLGSDVAGGSGESEDCRNAVDKIVKQSLDRNMKSILRRATASVDLTNVKLLVTSSSSKSLPC
;
A
#
# COMPACT_ATOMS: atom_id res chain seq x y z
N MET A 1 -18.96 4.93 -44.36
CA MET A 1 -19.17 6.30 -43.84
C MET A 1 -18.65 6.55 -42.41
N GLY A 2 -18.17 5.55 -41.65
CA GLY A 2 -17.82 5.73 -40.22
C GLY A 2 -16.50 6.45 -39.91
N ALA A 3 -15.42 6.20 -40.65
CA ALA A 3 -14.08 6.72 -40.29
C ALA A 3 -13.90 8.23 -40.52
N ALA A 4 -14.46 8.76 -41.62
CA ALA A 4 -14.38 10.19 -41.94
C ALA A 4 -15.19 11.06 -40.96
N SER A 5 -16.36 10.58 -40.54
CA SER A 5 -17.20 11.24 -39.52
C SER A 5 -16.53 11.25 -38.15
N ALA A 6 -15.91 10.15 -37.74
CA ALA A 6 -15.13 10.08 -36.49
C ALA A 6 -13.94 11.06 -36.50
N SER A 7 -13.22 11.16 -37.62
CA SER A 7 -12.10 12.09 -37.77
C SER A 7 -12.52 13.56 -37.73
N ALA A 8 -13.67 13.89 -38.32
CA ALA A 8 -14.25 15.23 -38.24
C ALA A 8 -14.68 15.59 -36.80
N SER A 9 -15.33 14.65 -36.09
CA SER A 9 -15.72 14.84 -34.69
C SER A 9 -14.52 15.09 -33.77
N MET A 10 -13.44 14.32 -33.92
CA MET A 10 -12.20 14.52 -33.16
C MET A 10 -11.60 15.91 -33.39
N ARG A 11 -11.50 16.36 -34.65
CA ARG A 11 -10.99 17.71 -34.98
C ARG A 11 -11.88 18.82 -34.42
N ALA A 12 -13.19 18.65 -34.46
CA ALA A 12 -14.12 19.60 -33.85
C ALA A 12 -14.00 19.64 -32.32
N ALA A 13 -13.77 18.50 -31.66
CA ALA A 13 -13.49 18.45 -30.23
C ALA A 13 -12.18 19.18 -29.89
N VAL A 14 -11.09 18.94 -30.64
CA VAL A 14 -9.80 19.66 -30.47
C VAL A 14 -9.99 21.17 -30.59
N LYS A 15 -10.71 21.63 -31.62
CA LYS A 15 -10.93 23.07 -31.83
C LYS A 15 -11.68 23.72 -30.66
N ARG A 16 -12.73 23.06 -30.15
CA ARG A 16 -13.50 23.53 -28.99
C ARG A 16 -12.67 23.49 -27.71
N LEU A 17 -11.81 22.49 -27.56
CA LEU A 17 -10.92 22.36 -26.40
C LEU A 17 -9.88 23.50 -26.33
N SER A 18 -9.36 23.91 -27.48
CA SER A 18 -8.33 24.95 -27.58
C SER A 18 -8.86 26.38 -27.61
N PHE A 19 -10.02 26.61 -28.23
CA PHE A 19 -10.54 27.96 -28.52
C PHE A 19 -11.97 28.20 -28.02
N GLY A 20 -12.62 27.19 -27.45
CA GLY A 20 -13.97 27.33 -26.96
C GLY A 20 -14.04 28.10 -25.64
N LYS A 21 -15.26 28.54 -25.30
CA LYS A 21 -15.57 29.07 -23.97
C LYS A 21 -15.47 27.97 -22.91
N ALA A 22 -15.44 28.33 -21.63
CA ALA A 22 -15.31 27.37 -20.52
C ALA A 22 -16.27 26.16 -20.65
N GLU A 23 -17.54 26.42 -20.96
CA GLU A 23 -18.56 25.38 -21.14
C GLU A 23 -18.28 24.48 -22.36
N GLU A 24 -17.83 25.06 -23.47
CA GLU A 24 -17.50 24.32 -24.69
C GLU A 24 -16.24 23.47 -24.49
N ARG A 25 -15.25 23.97 -23.75
CA ARG A 25 -14.04 23.24 -23.36
C ARG A 25 -14.38 22.06 -22.46
N ARG A 26 -15.26 22.26 -21.48
CA ARG A 26 -15.73 21.18 -20.58
C ARG A 26 -16.42 20.07 -21.38
N HIS A 27 -17.40 20.43 -22.23
CA HIS A 27 -18.07 19.46 -23.10
C HIS A 27 -17.08 18.75 -24.05
N ALA A 28 -16.11 19.49 -24.61
CA ALA A 28 -15.08 18.90 -25.46
C ALA A 28 -14.19 17.90 -24.69
N ALA A 29 -13.82 18.18 -23.45
CA ALA A 29 -13.06 17.26 -22.61
C ALA A 29 -13.85 15.97 -22.32
N THR A 30 -15.13 16.08 -21.95
CA THR A 30 -16.01 14.91 -21.76
C THR A 30 -16.14 14.09 -23.04
N GLU A 31 -16.27 14.75 -24.20
CA GLU A 31 -16.30 14.05 -25.50
C GLU A 31 -14.98 13.35 -25.81
N VAL A 32 -13.82 13.97 -25.50
CA VAL A 32 -12.52 13.31 -25.63
C VAL A 32 -12.40 12.09 -24.73
N ALA A 33 -12.88 12.16 -23.48
CA ALA A 33 -12.92 11.01 -22.57
C ALA A 33 -13.78 9.87 -23.14
N ARG A 34 -14.97 10.18 -23.65
CA ARG A 34 -15.88 9.22 -24.29
C ARG A 34 -15.24 8.56 -25.51
N LEU A 35 -14.63 9.35 -26.38
CA LEU A 35 -13.95 8.86 -27.59
C LEU A 35 -12.77 7.95 -27.24
N ALA A 36 -11.93 8.36 -26.28
CA ALA A 36 -10.81 7.56 -25.79
C ALA A 36 -11.26 6.23 -25.19
N ARG A 37 -12.38 6.22 -24.46
CA ARG A 37 -12.96 5.01 -23.85
C ARG A 37 -13.52 4.03 -24.90
N SER A 38 -14.05 4.56 -26.01
CA SER A 38 -14.79 3.77 -26.99
C SER A 38 -13.93 2.95 -27.96
N ASP A 39 -12.74 3.45 -28.33
CA ASP A 39 -11.91 2.82 -29.38
C ASP A 39 -10.41 3.10 -29.17
N GLU A 40 -9.61 2.04 -29.14
CA GLU A 40 -8.16 2.13 -28.96
C GLU A 40 -7.44 2.81 -30.13
N ARG A 41 -7.98 2.74 -31.36
CA ARG A 41 -7.39 3.48 -32.49
C ARG A 41 -7.58 4.99 -32.30
N THR A 42 -8.79 5.39 -31.93
CA THR A 42 -9.16 6.76 -31.59
C THR A 42 -8.32 7.29 -30.41
N LYS A 43 -8.17 6.50 -29.35
CA LYS A 43 -7.32 6.84 -28.19
C LYS A 43 -5.86 7.13 -28.57
N ARG A 44 -5.30 6.41 -29.56
CA ARG A 44 -3.94 6.64 -30.06
C ARG A 44 -3.83 7.88 -30.95
N LEU A 45 -4.88 8.21 -31.71
CA LEU A 45 -4.89 9.36 -32.62
C LEU A 45 -5.12 10.69 -31.89
N LEU A 46 -5.92 10.70 -30.82
CA LEU A 46 -6.30 11.92 -30.10
C LEU A 46 -5.08 12.78 -29.66
N PRO A 47 -4.01 12.22 -29.05
CA PRO A 47 -2.81 13.00 -28.72
C PRO A 47 -2.09 13.58 -29.94
N GLU A 48 -2.10 12.88 -31.09
CA GLU A 48 -1.52 13.36 -32.35
C GLU A 48 -2.27 14.57 -32.90
N LEU A 49 -3.58 14.65 -32.60
CA LEU A 49 -4.41 15.81 -32.92
C LEU A 49 -4.24 16.97 -31.92
N GLY A 50 -3.34 16.85 -30.94
CA GLY A 50 -3.01 17.94 -30.03
C GLY A 50 -4.00 18.17 -28.89
N VAL A 51 -4.80 17.17 -28.49
CA VAL A 51 -5.75 17.34 -27.36
C VAL A 51 -5.05 17.44 -26.00
N VAL A 52 -3.84 16.90 -25.86
CA VAL A 52 -3.20 16.75 -24.55
C VAL A 52 -2.80 18.09 -23.92
N PRO A 53 -2.10 19.02 -24.60
CA PRO A 53 -1.72 20.29 -23.98
C PRO A 53 -2.91 21.15 -23.50
N PRO A 54 -4.02 21.29 -24.27
CA PRO A 54 -5.21 21.98 -23.78
C PRO A 54 -5.89 21.26 -22.60
N LEU A 55 -5.91 19.93 -22.56
CA LEU A 55 -6.41 19.20 -21.38
C LEU A 55 -5.55 19.47 -20.13
N VAL A 56 -4.22 19.48 -20.28
CA VAL A 56 -3.32 19.80 -19.15
C VAL A 56 -3.47 21.25 -18.70
N SER A 57 -3.73 22.20 -19.62
CA SER A 57 -4.00 23.59 -19.23
C SER A 57 -5.32 23.72 -18.47
N MET A 58 -6.36 22.98 -18.86
CA MET A 58 -7.67 22.96 -18.18
C MET A 58 -7.61 22.51 -16.73
N LEU A 59 -6.55 21.81 -16.30
CA LEU A 59 -6.40 21.46 -14.89
C LEU A 59 -6.28 22.71 -13.97
N ALA A 60 -5.93 23.86 -14.53
CA ALA A 60 -5.86 25.13 -13.81
C ALA A 60 -7.14 26.00 -13.91
N ASP A 61 -8.18 25.51 -14.62
CA ASP A 61 -9.45 26.24 -14.80
C ASP A 61 -10.41 25.99 -13.62
N ASP A 62 -11.71 26.26 -13.79
CA ASP A 62 -12.76 25.99 -12.81
C ASP A 62 -12.91 24.49 -12.49
N ALA A 63 -13.54 24.18 -11.34
CA ALA A 63 -13.68 22.81 -10.85
C ALA A 63 -14.32 21.85 -11.86
N GLY A 64 -15.33 22.29 -12.60
CA GLY A 64 -15.99 21.46 -13.61
C GLY A 64 -15.09 21.15 -14.80
N ALA A 65 -14.39 22.17 -15.33
CA ALA A 65 -13.43 21.99 -16.42
C ALA A 65 -12.25 21.09 -15.99
N ARG A 66 -11.76 21.29 -14.77
CA ARG A 66 -10.66 20.54 -14.18
C ARG A 66 -10.98 19.05 -14.02
N MET A 67 -12.17 18.72 -13.50
CA MET A 67 -12.62 17.33 -13.35
C MET A 67 -12.79 16.64 -14.71
N ALA A 68 -13.42 17.31 -15.68
CA ALA A 68 -13.57 16.78 -17.03
C ALA A 68 -12.20 16.54 -17.71
N ALA A 69 -11.24 17.45 -17.48
CA ALA A 69 -9.88 17.29 -17.99
C ALA A 69 -9.14 16.11 -17.34
N ALA A 70 -9.25 15.93 -16.02
CA ALA A 70 -8.64 14.80 -15.31
C ALA A 70 -9.20 13.45 -15.79
N GLU A 71 -10.52 13.36 -16.00
CA GLU A 71 -11.14 12.15 -16.58
C GLU A 71 -10.64 11.87 -18.00
N ALA A 72 -10.62 12.89 -18.87
CA ALA A 72 -10.13 12.73 -20.24
C ALA A 72 -8.66 12.30 -20.30
N LEU A 73 -7.82 12.88 -19.46
CA LEU A 73 -6.41 12.50 -19.34
C LEU A 73 -6.24 11.06 -18.82
N LEU A 74 -7.07 10.64 -17.85
CA LEU A 74 -7.08 9.26 -17.36
C LEU A 74 -7.41 8.28 -18.50
N GLU A 75 -8.47 8.54 -19.25
CA GLU A 75 -8.88 7.66 -20.35
C GLU A 75 -7.83 7.60 -21.47
N LEU A 76 -7.14 8.71 -21.75
CA LEU A 76 -6.01 8.73 -22.67
C LEU A 76 -4.81 7.94 -22.14
N ALA A 77 -4.52 8.02 -20.84
CA ALA A 77 -3.39 7.34 -20.22
C ALA A 77 -3.60 5.82 -20.10
N ARG A 78 -4.85 5.34 -20.03
CA ARG A 78 -5.17 3.92 -19.85
C ARG A 78 -4.65 3.06 -21.00
N GLY A 79 -3.75 2.14 -20.66
CA GLY A 79 -3.27 1.08 -21.56
C GLY A 79 -2.26 1.53 -22.64
N THR A 80 -1.86 2.80 -22.69
CA THR A 80 -0.99 3.30 -23.77
C THR A 80 0.25 4.01 -23.23
N HIS A 81 1.42 3.38 -23.31
CA HIS A 81 2.71 3.97 -22.90
C HIS A 81 2.96 5.33 -23.57
N ARG A 82 2.78 5.40 -24.90
CA ARG A 82 2.97 6.63 -25.68
C ARG A 82 2.11 7.80 -25.16
N ASN A 83 0.85 7.56 -24.81
CA ASN A 83 -0.05 8.61 -24.34
C ASN A 83 0.39 9.13 -22.97
N LYS A 84 0.80 8.24 -22.06
CA LYS A 84 1.36 8.63 -20.75
C LYS A 84 2.56 9.56 -20.93
N VAL A 85 3.46 9.23 -21.86
CA VAL A 85 4.62 10.08 -22.20
C VAL A 85 4.18 11.46 -22.71
N HIS A 86 3.20 11.52 -23.61
CA HIS A 86 2.67 12.80 -24.09
C HIS A 86 2.07 13.65 -22.96
N ILE A 87 1.34 13.03 -22.04
CA ILE A 87 0.72 13.71 -20.88
C ILE A 87 1.80 14.28 -19.94
N VAL A 88 2.83 13.52 -19.63
CA VAL A 88 3.95 14.02 -18.80
C VAL A 88 4.70 15.15 -19.51
N LYS A 89 5.02 14.97 -20.80
CA LYS A 89 5.72 16.01 -21.60
C LYS A 89 4.92 17.30 -21.75
N ALA A 90 3.58 17.22 -21.73
CA ALA A 90 2.72 18.39 -21.71
C ALA A 90 2.70 19.14 -20.36
N GLY A 91 3.40 18.63 -19.35
CA GLY A 91 3.62 19.32 -18.08
C GLY A 91 2.59 18.99 -17.00
N LEU A 92 1.94 17.82 -17.05
CA LEU A 92 1.01 17.38 -16.00
C LEU A 92 1.62 17.48 -14.60
N LEU A 93 2.85 16.97 -14.42
CA LEU A 93 3.50 16.88 -13.11
C LEU A 93 3.72 18.29 -12.50
N LYS A 94 4.06 19.28 -13.33
CA LYS A 94 4.23 20.69 -12.94
C LYS A 94 2.93 21.35 -12.47
N LYS A 95 1.77 20.77 -12.77
CA LYS A 95 0.47 21.27 -12.29
C LYS A 95 0.15 20.77 -10.89
N LEU A 96 0.68 19.63 -10.46
CA LEU A 96 0.31 18.96 -9.21
C LEU A 96 0.35 19.85 -7.97
N PRO A 97 1.36 20.72 -7.76
CA PRO A 97 1.38 21.58 -6.57
C PRO A 97 0.14 22.46 -6.45
N ARG A 98 -0.36 23.01 -7.56
CA ARG A 98 -1.58 23.84 -7.57
C ARG A 98 -2.86 23.02 -7.39
N LEU A 99 -2.82 21.74 -7.76
CA LEU A 99 -3.98 20.84 -7.62
C LEU A 99 -4.12 20.31 -6.19
N MET A 100 -3.07 20.40 -5.37
CA MET A 100 -3.13 20.04 -3.95
C MET A 100 -4.00 21.00 -3.13
N ASP A 101 -4.00 22.29 -3.49
CA ASP A 101 -4.83 23.30 -2.81
C ASP A 101 -6.33 23.13 -3.10
N ASP A 102 -6.66 22.45 -4.21
CA ASP A 102 -8.03 22.17 -4.59
C ASP A 102 -8.55 20.90 -3.93
N LYS A 103 -9.45 21.09 -2.97
CA LYS A 103 -10.02 20.01 -2.16
C LYS A 103 -10.84 18.99 -2.97
N ASP A 104 -11.49 19.42 -4.04
CA ASP A 104 -12.36 18.53 -4.83
C ASP A 104 -11.52 17.65 -5.77
N LEU A 105 -10.51 18.23 -6.43
CA LEU A 105 -9.64 17.46 -7.31
C LEU A 105 -8.58 16.65 -6.57
N SER A 106 -7.96 17.18 -5.51
CA SER A 106 -6.94 16.44 -4.74
C SER A 106 -7.49 15.13 -4.17
N ARG A 107 -8.78 15.10 -3.82
CA ARG A 107 -9.49 13.91 -3.33
C ARG A 107 -10.14 13.08 -4.44
N SER A 108 -10.04 13.53 -5.68
CA SER A 108 -10.65 12.86 -6.84
C SER A 108 -9.97 11.54 -7.14
N GLN A 109 -10.77 10.48 -7.15
CA GLN A 109 -10.31 9.16 -7.58
C GLN A 109 -9.77 9.19 -9.03
N HIS A 110 -10.32 10.04 -9.91
CA HIS A 110 -9.83 10.17 -11.29
C HIS A 110 -8.39 10.66 -11.34
N LEU A 111 -8.03 11.65 -10.51
CA LEU A 111 -6.66 12.14 -10.44
C LEU A 111 -5.75 11.05 -9.87
N ALA A 112 -6.14 10.38 -8.78
CA ALA A 112 -5.35 9.29 -8.20
C ALA A 112 -5.11 8.14 -9.20
N LEU A 113 -6.11 7.76 -9.98
CA LEU A 113 -5.99 6.77 -11.05
C LEU A 113 -5.12 7.24 -12.22
N LEU A 114 -5.18 8.54 -12.56
CA LEU A 114 -4.30 9.12 -13.57
C LEU A 114 -2.84 9.02 -13.11
N LEU A 115 -2.56 9.41 -11.86
CA LEU A 115 -1.22 9.35 -11.29
C LEU A 115 -0.71 7.91 -11.17
N LEU A 116 -1.57 6.95 -10.81
CA LEU A 116 -1.25 5.53 -10.90
C LEU A 116 -0.86 5.15 -12.34
N SER A 117 -1.64 5.55 -13.33
CA SER A 117 -1.33 5.25 -14.73
C SER A 117 0.01 5.85 -15.17
N ILE A 118 0.31 7.09 -14.78
CA ILE A 118 1.57 7.78 -15.08
C ILE A 118 2.76 7.16 -14.34
N SER A 119 2.60 6.78 -13.07
CA SER A 119 3.67 6.19 -12.25
C SER A 119 4.24 4.91 -12.85
N SER A 120 3.48 4.18 -13.68
CA SER A 120 3.99 3.00 -14.37
C SER A 120 5.13 3.33 -15.35
N LEU A 121 5.32 4.59 -15.72
CA LEU A 121 6.46 5.03 -16.54
C LEU A 121 7.78 4.90 -15.78
N ALA A 122 7.77 4.96 -14.44
CA ALA A 122 8.96 4.70 -13.62
C ALA A 122 9.53 3.30 -13.88
N ASN A 123 8.69 2.33 -14.25
CA ASN A 123 9.12 0.97 -14.57
C ASN A 123 9.69 0.83 -16.00
N THR A 124 9.92 1.93 -16.70
CA THR A 124 10.47 1.99 -18.08
C THR A 124 11.68 2.91 -18.15
N ASP A 125 12.36 3.00 -19.29
CA ASP A 125 13.51 3.90 -19.48
C ASP A 125 13.11 5.38 -19.63
N PHE A 126 11.83 5.70 -19.45
CA PHE A 126 11.35 7.08 -19.48
C PHE A 126 11.78 7.84 -18.21
N PRO A 127 12.43 9.01 -18.33
CA PRO A 127 12.89 9.78 -17.18
C PRO A 127 11.70 10.48 -16.48
N LEU A 128 11.02 9.76 -15.60
CA LEU A 128 9.91 10.28 -14.80
C LEU A 128 10.45 11.02 -13.57
N SER A 129 10.03 12.27 -13.37
CA SER A 129 10.37 13.06 -12.16
C SER A 129 9.51 12.59 -10.98
N SER A 130 10.05 11.70 -10.13
CA SER A 130 9.41 11.22 -8.90
C SER A 130 9.16 12.33 -7.88
N SER A 131 10.04 13.33 -7.81
CA SER A 131 9.98 14.43 -6.85
C SER A 131 8.74 15.33 -7.00
N GLU A 132 8.17 15.44 -8.20
CA GLU A 132 6.94 16.20 -8.44
C GLU A 132 5.69 15.38 -8.06
N LEU A 133 5.77 14.06 -8.14
CA LEU A 133 4.64 13.15 -7.90
C LEU A 133 4.48 12.81 -6.42
N LEU A 134 5.60 12.58 -5.72
CA LEU A 134 5.64 12.11 -4.34
C LEU A 134 4.91 13.02 -3.34
N PRO A 135 5.06 14.36 -3.35
CA PRO A 135 4.36 15.23 -2.39
C PRO A 135 2.85 15.08 -2.47
N PHE A 136 2.30 14.97 -3.68
CA PHE A 136 0.87 14.76 -3.89
C PHE A 136 0.41 13.39 -3.34
N LEU A 137 1.17 12.32 -3.64
CA LEU A 137 0.84 10.97 -3.17
C LEU A 137 0.88 10.89 -1.64
N VAL A 138 1.96 11.37 -1.01
CA VAL A 138 2.12 11.35 0.44
C VAL A 138 1.03 12.16 1.14
N THR A 139 0.74 13.38 0.64
CA THR A 139 -0.31 14.24 1.21
C THR A 139 -1.70 13.58 1.13
N THR A 140 -2.01 12.95 0.00
CA THR A 140 -3.29 12.23 -0.19
C THR A 140 -3.41 11.02 0.75
N LEU A 141 -2.30 10.34 1.03
CA LEU A 141 -2.27 9.16 1.91
C LEU A 141 -2.50 9.52 3.38
N ILE A 142 -1.93 10.64 3.86
CA ILE A 142 -2.07 11.08 5.26
C ILE A 142 -3.36 11.85 5.54
N ALA A 143 -4.09 12.29 4.52
CA ALA A 143 -5.34 13.03 4.71
C ALA A 143 -6.46 12.12 5.22
N ASP A 144 -7.08 12.49 6.34
CA ASP A 144 -8.13 11.70 7.00
C ASP A 144 -9.45 11.68 6.21
N ASP A 145 -9.74 12.75 5.47
CA ASP A 145 -10.97 12.92 4.71
C ASP A 145 -10.91 12.33 3.28
N VAL A 146 -9.83 11.61 2.95
CA VAL A 146 -9.68 10.90 1.68
C VAL A 146 -10.17 9.44 1.83
N PRO A 147 -11.12 8.98 1.00
CA PRO A 147 -11.61 7.60 1.08
C PRO A 147 -10.55 6.59 0.62
N ALA A 148 -10.65 5.36 1.14
CA ALA A 148 -9.75 4.25 0.79
C ALA A 148 -9.65 4.02 -0.73
N ASP A 149 -10.76 4.17 -1.47
CA ASP A 149 -10.82 3.98 -2.92
C ASP A 149 -9.98 5.00 -3.72
N THR A 150 -9.66 6.16 -3.13
CA THR A 150 -8.70 7.14 -3.66
C THR A 150 -7.29 6.87 -3.15
N LYS A 151 -7.12 6.42 -1.90
CA LYS A 151 -5.80 6.07 -1.33
C LYS A 151 -5.17 4.85 -2.01
N LEU A 152 -5.95 3.85 -2.39
CA LEU A 152 -5.46 2.61 -3.02
C LEU A 152 -4.69 2.87 -4.35
N PRO A 153 -5.20 3.66 -5.30
CA PRO A 153 -4.42 4.08 -6.46
C PRO A 153 -3.13 4.81 -6.11
N CYS A 154 -3.13 5.65 -5.06
CA CYS A 154 -1.93 6.33 -4.59
C CYS A 154 -0.88 5.36 -4.04
N LEU A 155 -1.30 4.34 -3.27
CA LEU A 155 -0.42 3.27 -2.80
C LEU A 155 0.18 2.47 -3.97
N ALA A 156 -0.65 2.11 -4.95
CA ALA A 156 -0.18 1.41 -6.15
C ALA A 156 0.79 2.30 -6.97
N ALA A 157 0.56 3.62 -7.01
CA ALA A 157 1.48 4.55 -7.66
C ALA A 157 2.82 4.60 -6.93
N LEU A 158 2.80 4.70 -5.60
CA LEU A 158 3.99 4.67 -4.76
C LEU A 158 4.78 3.37 -4.92
N ARG A 159 4.09 2.23 -5.05
CA ARG A 159 4.72 0.93 -5.33
C ARG A 159 5.46 0.92 -6.67
N ASN A 160 4.86 1.47 -7.73
CA ASN A 160 5.53 1.59 -9.03
C ASN A 160 6.82 2.41 -8.91
N LEU A 161 6.76 3.55 -8.21
CA LEU A 161 7.97 4.35 -7.94
C LEU A 161 8.99 3.57 -7.11
N SER A 162 8.56 2.74 -6.18
CA SER A 162 9.45 1.97 -5.30
C SER A 162 10.07 0.74 -5.95
N THR A 163 9.66 0.38 -7.18
CA THR A 163 10.11 -0.86 -7.84
C THR A 163 11.56 -0.77 -8.33
N LYS A 164 12.00 0.43 -8.77
CA LYS A 164 13.38 0.66 -9.21
C LYS A 164 14.18 1.41 -8.17
N LEU A 165 15.40 0.96 -7.91
CA LEU A 165 16.31 1.54 -6.91
C LEU A 165 16.59 3.04 -7.12
N GLU A 166 16.52 3.53 -8.36
CA GLU A 166 16.74 4.94 -8.70
C GLU A 166 15.78 5.90 -8.01
N HIS A 167 14.53 5.47 -7.79
CA HIS A 167 13.48 6.28 -7.17
C HIS A 167 13.32 6.02 -5.67
N VAL A 168 13.89 4.91 -5.14
CA VAL A 168 13.69 4.52 -3.74
C VAL A 168 14.21 5.57 -2.77
N ARG A 169 15.33 6.25 -3.10
CA ARG A 169 15.85 7.34 -2.26
C ARG A 169 14.84 8.49 -2.12
N ASP A 170 14.22 8.88 -3.22
CA ASP A 170 13.23 9.96 -3.23
C ASP A 170 11.98 9.54 -2.45
N VAL A 171 11.51 8.30 -2.63
CA VAL A 171 10.37 7.73 -1.90
C VAL A 171 10.62 7.82 -0.40
N VAL A 172 11.77 7.35 0.07
CA VAL A 172 12.13 7.39 1.51
C VAL A 172 12.21 8.83 2.02
N SER A 173 12.84 9.73 1.26
CA SER A 173 13.03 11.13 1.66
C SER A 173 11.73 11.96 1.64
N SER A 174 10.70 11.48 0.95
CA SER A 174 9.40 12.16 0.83
C SER A 174 8.48 12.03 2.07
N GLY A 175 8.89 11.28 3.09
CA GLY A 175 8.05 10.96 4.25
C GLY A 175 7.05 9.82 3.99
N ALA A 176 7.18 9.11 2.87
CA ALA A 176 6.29 8.01 2.51
C ALA A 176 6.30 6.87 3.55
N VAL A 177 7.44 6.58 4.18
CA VAL A 177 7.55 5.54 5.21
C VAL A 177 6.62 5.83 6.39
N HIS A 178 6.66 7.06 6.91
CA HIS A 178 5.77 7.51 7.98
C HIS A 178 4.29 7.42 7.57
N ALA A 179 3.95 7.91 6.37
CA ALA A 179 2.59 7.86 5.85
C ALA A 179 2.05 6.42 5.73
N LEU A 180 2.87 5.48 5.28
CA LEU A 180 2.51 4.07 5.17
C LEU A 180 2.33 3.42 6.55
N LEU A 181 3.18 3.75 7.52
CA LEU A 181 3.04 3.26 8.90
C LEU A 181 1.77 3.80 9.56
N ALA A 182 1.48 5.10 9.42
CA ALA A 182 0.24 5.69 9.90
C ALA A 182 -0.99 5.02 9.26
N LEU A 183 -0.99 4.81 7.94
CA LEU A 183 -2.09 4.12 7.25
C LEU A 183 -2.29 2.69 7.75
N SER A 184 -1.20 1.99 8.06
CA SER A 184 -1.29 0.63 8.57
C SER A 184 -2.02 0.54 9.91
N LEU A 185 -2.11 1.62 10.70
CA LEU A 185 -2.82 1.69 11.99
C LEU A 185 -4.33 1.88 11.86
N HIS A 186 -4.80 2.63 10.85
CA HIS A 186 -6.15 3.22 10.88
C HIS A 186 -7.14 2.62 9.88
N ASP A 187 -6.68 2.11 8.73
CA ASP A 187 -7.58 1.68 7.65
C ASP A 187 -7.27 0.24 7.20
N GLU A 188 -8.20 -0.67 7.48
CA GLU A 188 -8.08 -2.09 7.14
C GLU A 188 -7.93 -2.31 5.62
N LYS A 189 -8.59 -1.48 4.80
CA LYS A 189 -8.55 -1.64 3.34
C LYS A 189 -7.18 -1.31 2.76
N THR A 190 -6.49 -0.33 3.33
CA THR A 190 -5.19 0.13 2.83
C THR A 190 -4.00 -0.47 3.58
N SER A 191 -4.21 -1.03 4.78
CA SER A 191 -3.12 -1.55 5.61
C SER A 191 -2.31 -2.67 4.95
N GLU A 192 -2.96 -3.59 4.21
CA GLU A 192 -2.26 -4.65 3.49
C GLU A 192 -1.27 -4.08 2.47
N ALA A 193 -1.76 -3.16 1.63
CA ALA A 193 -0.95 -2.52 0.60
C ALA A 193 0.18 -1.69 1.21
N ALA A 194 -0.11 -0.96 2.30
CA ALA A 194 0.89 -0.16 3.00
C ALA A 194 2.03 -1.01 3.58
N LEU A 195 1.70 -2.08 4.31
CA LEU A 195 2.66 -3.01 4.89
C LEU A 195 3.47 -3.76 3.83
N SER A 196 2.83 -4.11 2.70
CA SER A 196 3.50 -4.74 1.56
C SER A 196 4.57 -3.82 0.96
N ILE A 197 4.25 -2.56 0.71
CA ILE A 197 5.19 -1.56 0.18
C ILE A 197 6.34 -1.30 1.18
N LEU A 198 6.03 -1.17 2.47
CA LEU A 198 7.05 -1.02 3.51
C LEU A 198 8.00 -2.22 3.56
N GLY A 199 7.46 -3.43 3.45
CA GLY A 199 8.25 -4.67 3.37
C GLY A 199 9.19 -4.68 2.17
N GLU A 200 8.68 -4.34 0.98
CA GLU A 200 9.48 -4.23 -0.25
C GLU A 200 10.58 -3.16 -0.10
N LEU A 201 10.26 -1.97 0.42
CA LEU A 201 11.21 -0.88 0.64
C LEU A 201 12.31 -1.25 1.65
N ALA A 202 11.95 -1.84 2.79
CA ALA A 202 12.90 -2.23 3.81
C ALA A 202 13.82 -3.38 3.35
N ALA A 203 13.30 -4.30 2.54
CA ALA A 203 14.08 -5.42 2.04
C ALA A 203 15.05 -5.03 0.91
N THR A 204 14.70 -4.04 0.09
CA THR A 204 15.48 -3.63 -1.09
C THR A 204 16.39 -2.44 -0.84
N SER A 205 16.17 -1.66 0.23
CA SER A 205 16.93 -0.45 0.53
C SER A 205 17.31 -0.34 2.00
N ALA A 206 18.61 -0.18 2.25
CA ALA A 206 19.13 0.12 3.58
C ALA A 206 18.57 1.44 4.14
N ALA A 207 18.35 2.44 3.27
CA ALA A 207 17.72 3.70 3.66
C ALA A 207 16.24 3.50 4.03
N GLY A 208 15.52 2.66 3.27
CA GLY A 208 14.14 2.30 3.59
C GLY A 208 14.02 1.53 4.90
N LYS A 209 14.90 0.54 5.11
CA LYS A 209 15.00 -0.19 6.38
C LYS A 209 15.27 0.74 7.55
N LYS A 210 16.28 1.59 7.43
CA LYS A 210 16.66 2.55 8.46
C LYS A 210 15.53 3.53 8.78
N ALA A 211 14.83 4.03 7.77
CA ALA A 211 13.67 4.90 7.97
C ALA A 211 12.54 4.23 8.75
N VAL A 212 12.27 2.94 8.52
CA VAL A 212 11.29 2.18 9.33
C VAL A 212 11.80 1.99 10.76
N GLU A 213 13.10 1.76 10.95
CA GLU A 213 13.70 1.58 12.28
C GLU A 213 13.71 2.84 13.15
N GLU A 214 13.80 4.01 12.52
CA GLU A 214 13.87 5.32 13.18
C GLU A 214 12.48 5.95 13.38
N ASP A 215 11.43 5.45 12.72
CA ASP A 215 10.08 5.99 12.84
C ASP A 215 9.41 5.54 14.16
N GLU A 216 8.96 6.50 14.96
CA GLU A 216 8.35 6.28 16.27
C GLU A 216 7.03 5.48 16.21
N THR A 217 6.34 5.52 15.07
CA THR A 217 5.07 4.79 14.87
C THR A 217 5.28 3.32 14.54
N ALA A 218 6.47 2.94 14.05
CA ALA A 218 6.77 1.58 13.58
C ALA A 218 6.54 0.48 14.63
N PRO A 219 7.01 0.60 15.90
CA PRO A 219 6.82 -0.45 16.89
C PRO A 219 5.33 -0.78 17.10
N ARG A 220 4.49 0.24 17.24
CA ARG A 220 3.04 0.09 17.48
C ARG A 220 2.33 -0.43 16.24
N ALA A 221 2.58 0.17 15.08
CA ALA A 221 2.00 -0.24 13.81
C ALA A 221 2.23 -1.73 13.52
N LEU A 222 3.46 -2.22 13.74
CA LEU A 222 3.82 -3.61 13.48
C LEU A 222 3.20 -4.59 14.49
N VAL A 223 3.18 -4.24 15.78
CA VAL A 223 2.54 -5.07 16.81
C VAL A 223 1.03 -5.17 16.56
N ASP A 224 0.35 -4.04 16.33
CA ASP A 224 -1.09 -3.98 16.08
C ASP A 224 -1.46 -4.74 14.79
N ALA A 225 -0.65 -4.62 13.72
CA ALA A 225 -0.90 -5.33 12.48
C ALA A 225 -0.74 -6.86 12.62
N MET A 226 0.18 -7.33 13.47
CA MET A 226 0.36 -8.77 13.73
C MET A 226 -0.80 -9.39 14.52
N THR A 227 -1.53 -8.63 15.33
CA THR A 227 -2.66 -9.14 16.13
C THR A 227 -4.00 -9.11 15.37
N ARG A 228 -4.04 -8.65 14.12
CA ARG A 228 -5.25 -8.63 13.28
C ARG A 228 -5.61 -9.99 12.70
N HIS A 229 -6.31 -10.80 13.48
CA HIS A 229 -6.72 -12.15 13.08
C HIS A 229 -7.65 -12.22 11.85
N GLU A 230 -8.40 -11.15 11.59
CA GLU A 230 -9.37 -11.09 10.48
C GLU A 230 -8.70 -10.84 9.12
N ASN A 231 -7.43 -10.40 9.11
CA ASN A 231 -6.66 -10.13 7.89
C ASN A 231 -5.31 -10.87 7.89
N PRO A 232 -5.26 -12.13 7.39
CA PRO A 232 -4.05 -12.95 7.40
C PRO A 232 -2.93 -12.37 6.54
N ARG A 233 -3.25 -11.63 5.47
CA ARG A 233 -2.24 -11.00 4.62
C ARG A 233 -1.53 -9.85 5.33
N CYS A 234 -2.27 -9.02 6.08
CA CYS A 234 -1.67 -8.01 6.94
C CYS A 234 -0.71 -8.63 7.95
N GLN A 235 -1.10 -9.73 8.60
CA GLN A 235 -0.20 -10.45 9.53
C GLN A 235 1.07 -10.95 8.83
N GLU A 236 0.95 -11.51 7.63
CA GLU A 236 2.10 -11.98 6.85
C GLU A 236 3.06 -10.85 6.47
N HIS A 237 2.54 -9.71 6.01
CA HIS A 237 3.34 -8.54 5.63
C HIS A 237 3.96 -7.87 6.86
N ALA A 238 3.24 -7.74 7.97
CA ALA A 238 3.77 -7.23 9.23
C ALA A 238 4.88 -8.13 9.77
N ALA A 239 4.66 -9.44 9.84
CA ALA A 239 5.69 -10.39 10.27
C ALA A 239 6.92 -10.38 9.37
N TYR A 240 6.74 -10.20 8.05
CA TYR A 240 7.85 -10.02 7.12
C TYR A 240 8.64 -8.75 7.40
N LEU A 241 7.96 -7.62 7.55
CA LEU A 241 8.59 -6.34 7.82
C LEU A 241 9.37 -6.38 9.14
N VAL A 242 8.79 -6.94 10.20
CA VAL A 242 9.47 -7.19 11.48
C VAL A 242 10.71 -8.07 11.28
N MET A 243 10.60 -9.13 10.48
CA MET A 243 11.73 -10.01 10.18
C MET A 243 12.88 -9.27 9.49
N VAL A 244 12.58 -8.34 8.57
CA VAL A 244 13.58 -7.55 7.84
C VAL A 244 14.26 -6.52 8.74
N VAL A 245 13.49 -5.77 9.54
CA VAL A 245 14.02 -4.70 10.42
C VAL A 245 14.70 -5.26 11.68
N LEU A 246 14.33 -6.45 12.15
CA LEU A 246 14.96 -7.09 13.32
C LEU A 246 16.03 -8.14 12.98
N ALA A 247 16.31 -8.36 11.69
CA ALA A 247 17.28 -9.35 11.23
C ALA A 247 18.64 -9.23 11.96
N HIS A 248 19.21 -10.37 12.33
CA HIS A 248 20.45 -10.46 13.11
C HIS A 248 21.61 -9.67 12.49
N GLY A 249 22.39 -8.99 13.33
CA GLY A 249 23.60 -8.22 12.95
C GLY A 249 23.35 -6.80 12.44
N HIS A 250 22.13 -6.46 12.00
CA HIS A 250 21.82 -5.18 11.37
C HIS A 250 20.48 -4.55 11.77
N GLY A 251 19.81 -5.05 12.82
CA GLY A 251 18.54 -4.50 13.28
C GLY A 251 18.67 -3.55 14.47
N SER A 252 17.85 -2.51 14.51
CA SER A 252 17.83 -1.52 15.60
C SER A 252 17.51 -2.17 16.96
N ARG A 253 18.46 -2.06 17.91
CA ARG A 253 18.27 -2.51 19.30
C ARG A 253 17.17 -1.71 20.00
N ALA A 254 17.10 -0.41 19.74
CA ALA A 254 16.08 0.48 20.29
C ALA A 254 14.68 0.06 19.82
N LEU A 255 14.51 -0.22 18.52
CA LEU A 255 13.25 -0.73 17.99
C LEU A 255 12.84 -2.04 18.68
N ARG A 256 13.79 -2.97 18.85
CA ARG A 256 13.54 -4.25 19.53
C ARG A 256 13.06 -4.06 20.97
N GLU A 257 13.69 -3.15 21.73
CA GLU A 257 13.32 -2.84 23.11
C GLU A 257 11.94 -2.17 23.19
N ASN A 258 11.65 -1.22 22.30
CA ASN A 258 10.33 -0.58 22.19
C ASN A 258 9.23 -1.61 21.88
N MET A 259 9.48 -2.50 20.91
CA MET A 259 8.55 -3.57 20.57
C MET A 259 8.34 -4.56 21.74
N ARG A 260 9.37 -4.84 22.55
CA ARG A 260 9.20 -5.65 23.78
C ARG A 260 8.25 -4.96 24.76
N GLY A 261 8.41 -3.67 24.98
CA GLY A 261 7.52 -2.87 25.84
C GLY A 261 6.06 -2.90 25.40
N LEU A 262 5.82 -3.00 24.08
CA LEU A 262 4.48 -3.12 23.49
C LEU A 262 3.95 -4.56 23.42
N GLY A 263 4.67 -5.55 23.96
CA GLY A 263 4.20 -6.94 23.99
C GLY A 263 4.40 -7.71 22.68
N VAL A 264 5.39 -7.36 21.85
CA VAL A 264 5.67 -8.07 20.58
C VAL A 264 5.87 -9.57 20.74
N VAL A 265 6.46 -10.03 21.85
CA VAL A 265 6.66 -11.46 22.12
C VAL A 265 5.32 -12.19 22.20
N GLN A 266 4.33 -11.56 22.85
CA GLN A 266 3.00 -12.12 22.94
C GLN A 266 2.30 -12.16 21.57
N ALA A 267 2.37 -11.05 20.82
CA ALA A 267 1.83 -11.02 19.46
C ALA A 267 2.47 -12.10 18.57
N LEU A 268 3.78 -12.31 18.66
CA LEU A 268 4.49 -13.34 17.88
C LEU A 268 4.11 -14.77 18.30
N LEU A 269 3.88 -15.03 19.59
CA LEU A 269 3.37 -16.32 20.07
C LEU A 269 1.98 -16.59 19.50
N GLU A 270 1.09 -15.60 19.55
CA GLU A 270 -0.25 -15.70 18.95
C GLU A 270 -0.19 -15.95 17.44
N VAL A 271 0.65 -15.22 16.70
CA VAL A 271 0.83 -15.44 15.25
C VAL A 271 1.42 -16.83 14.97
N THR A 272 2.33 -17.33 15.81
CA THR A 272 2.91 -18.68 15.67
C THR A 272 1.86 -19.78 15.85
N LEU A 273 0.85 -19.53 16.70
CA LEU A 273 -0.23 -20.50 16.96
C LEU A 273 -1.40 -20.36 15.97
N LEU A 274 -1.73 -19.13 15.57
CA LEU A 274 -3.01 -18.80 14.90
C LEU A 274 -2.86 -18.22 13.49
N GLY A 275 -1.66 -17.79 13.12
CA GLY A 275 -1.39 -17.16 11.84
C GLY A 275 -1.46 -18.14 10.67
N SER A 276 -1.30 -17.61 9.45
CA SER A 276 -1.12 -18.45 8.26
C SER A 276 0.20 -19.23 8.32
N PRO A 277 0.37 -20.32 7.56
CA PRO A 277 1.63 -21.08 7.56
C PRO A 277 2.88 -20.22 7.28
N LEU A 278 2.73 -19.18 6.46
CA LEU A 278 3.82 -18.24 6.17
C LEU A 278 4.11 -17.31 7.34
N ALA A 279 3.08 -16.74 7.96
CA ALA A 279 3.21 -15.90 9.15
C ALA A 279 3.80 -16.68 10.34
N GLN A 280 3.36 -17.93 10.55
CA GLN A 280 3.85 -18.82 11.60
C GLN A 280 5.36 -19.06 11.49
N ARG A 281 5.86 -19.41 10.29
CA ARG A 281 7.30 -19.65 10.07
C ARG A 281 8.13 -18.40 10.35
N ARG A 282 7.65 -17.23 9.92
CA ARG A 282 8.32 -15.93 10.17
C ARG A 282 8.32 -15.60 11.66
N ALA A 283 7.17 -15.72 12.33
CA ALA A 283 7.03 -15.43 13.75
C ALA A 283 7.91 -16.35 14.62
N ALA A 284 7.93 -17.65 14.33
CA ALA A 284 8.81 -18.60 15.02
C ALA A 284 10.29 -18.23 14.87
N LYS A 285 10.72 -17.78 13.67
CA LYS A 285 12.10 -17.34 13.45
C LYS A 285 12.44 -16.08 14.24
N ILE A 286 11.52 -15.11 14.29
CA ILE A 286 11.70 -13.89 15.07
C ILE A 286 11.78 -14.22 16.56
N LEU A 287 10.95 -15.13 17.08
CA LEU A 287 10.99 -15.56 18.48
C LEU A 287 12.34 -16.19 18.86
N GLN A 288 12.95 -16.96 17.95
CA GLN A 288 14.32 -17.47 18.17
C GLN A 288 15.30 -16.32 18.38
N TRP A 289 15.23 -15.26 17.57
CA TRP A 289 16.09 -14.09 17.74
C TRP A 289 15.88 -13.38 19.08
N PHE A 290 14.64 -13.30 19.56
CA PHE A 290 14.34 -12.75 20.89
C PHE A 290 14.90 -13.61 22.03
N LYS A 291 14.88 -14.94 21.87
CA LYS A 291 15.45 -15.89 22.83
C LYS A 291 16.97 -15.80 22.89
N ASP A 292 17.63 -15.81 21.73
CA ASP A 292 19.10 -15.78 21.62
C ASP A 292 19.66 -14.47 22.20
N ASP A 293 18.97 -13.34 21.99
CA ASP A 293 19.32 -12.03 22.57
C ASP A 293 19.21 -12.02 24.11
N GLY A 294 18.22 -12.73 24.68
CA GLY A 294 18.10 -12.92 26.14
C GLY A 294 19.22 -13.79 26.72
N GLN A 295 19.56 -14.88 26.04
CA GLN A 295 20.64 -15.79 26.46
C GLN A 295 22.03 -15.15 26.34
N GLY A 296 22.26 -14.34 25.32
CA GLY A 296 23.48 -13.55 25.16
C GLY A 296 23.70 -12.56 26.31
N ARG A 297 22.64 -11.87 26.78
CA ARG A 297 22.70 -11.00 27.96
C ARG A 297 23.03 -11.79 29.24
N MET A 298 22.39 -12.93 29.43
CA MET A 298 22.60 -13.76 30.63
C MET A 298 24.02 -14.36 30.69
N ARG A 299 24.59 -14.72 29.54
CA ARG A 299 26.00 -15.13 29.43
C ARG A 299 26.99 -13.97 29.61
N ALA A 300 26.69 -12.78 29.08
CA ALA A 300 27.56 -11.61 29.25
C ALA A 300 27.61 -11.11 30.71
N HIS A 301 26.56 -11.31 31.49
CA HIS A 301 26.53 -11.04 32.93
C HIS A 301 27.06 -12.20 33.80
N SER A 302 27.40 -13.35 33.20
CA SER A 302 28.04 -14.49 33.87
C SER A 302 29.55 -14.52 33.54
N GLY A 303 30.30 -13.52 34.04
CA GLY A 303 31.76 -13.57 34.06
C GLY A 303 32.27 -14.68 34.98
N PRO A 304 33.55 -15.10 34.86
CA PRO A 304 34.06 -16.28 35.56
C PRO A 304 33.95 -16.09 37.08
N ARG A 305 33.08 -16.88 37.69
CA ARG A 305 33.02 -17.04 39.15
C ARG A 305 34.28 -17.82 39.52
N MET A 306 35.27 -17.11 40.07
CA MET A 306 36.50 -17.69 40.59
C MET A 306 36.10 -18.78 41.60
N GLU A 307 36.52 -20.02 41.35
CA GLU A 307 36.36 -21.12 42.30
C GLU A 307 37.05 -20.74 43.61
N GLY A 308 36.27 -20.60 44.67
CA GLY A 308 36.75 -20.24 45.99
C GLY A 308 35.73 -20.60 47.07
N ALA A 309 35.90 -21.80 47.61
CA ALA A 309 35.42 -22.29 48.90
C ALA A 309 33.90 -22.46 49.11
N SER A 310 33.54 -23.72 49.36
CA SER A 310 32.34 -24.16 50.09
C SER A 310 32.19 -23.42 51.41
N LEU A 311 30.96 -22.97 51.72
CA LEU A 311 30.33 -22.94 53.05
C LEU A 311 28.83 -22.66 52.84
N GLY A 312 27.96 -23.49 53.40
CA GLY A 312 26.54 -23.53 53.09
C GLY A 312 25.66 -22.47 53.78
N SER A 313 24.47 -22.26 53.22
CA SER A 313 23.20 -22.08 53.95
C SER A 313 22.03 -22.02 52.96
N ASP A 314 21.04 -22.87 53.21
CA ASP A 314 19.59 -22.64 53.11
C ASP A 314 18.94 -21.92 51.90
N VAL A 315 18.24 -22.77 51.15
CA VAL A 315 16.91 -22.63 50.53
C VAL A 315 16.12 -21.34 50.82
N ALA A 316 15.71 -20.65 49.75
CA ALA A 316 14.30 -20.35 49.39
C ALA A 316 14.18 -19.01 48.62
N GLY A 317 13.70 -19.06 47.38
CA GLY A 317 13.25 -17.87 46.65
C GLY A 317 13.64 -17.89 45.17
N GLY A 318 12.83 -18.52 44.33
CA GLY A 318 13.02 -18.49 42.88
C GLY A 318 12.07 -19.35 42.05
N SER A 319 11.24 -20.19 42.68
CA SER A 319 10.28 -21.04 41.95
C SER A 319 9.03 -20.29 41.47
N GLY A 320 8.64 -19.19 42.12
CA GLY A 320 7.40 -18.46 41.83
C GLY A 320 7.38 -17.81 40.44
N GLU A 321 8.45 -17.11 40.03
CA GLU A 321 8.47 -16.39 38.74
C GLU A 321 8.43 -17.33 37.54
N SER A 322 9.02 -18.53 37.66
CA SER A 322 9.03 -19.55 36.60
C SER A 322 7.67 -20.25 36.45
N GLU A 323 6.97 -20.49 37.56
CA GLU A 323 5.62 -21.03 37.56
C GLU A 323 4.59 -20.00 37.09
N ASP A 324 4.74 -18.73 37.48
CA ASP A 324 3.88 -17.63 37.00
C ASP A 324 4.04 -17.40 35.49
N CYS A 325 5.26 -17.45 34.97
CA CYS A 325 5.50 -17.43 33.51
C CYS A 325 4.87 -18.65 32.81
N ARG A 326 4.99 -19.86 33.38
CA ARG A 326 4.36 -21.06 32.80
C ARG A 326 2.83 -20.96 32.80
N ASN A 327 2.25 -20.50 33.89
CA ASN A 327 0.81 -20.32 34.04
C ASN A 327 0.27 -19.23 33.09
N ALA A 328 1.02 -18.15 32.90
CA ALA A 328 0.69 -17.12 31.92
C ALA A 328 0.72 -17.67 30.50
N VAL A 329 1.77 -18.43 30.14
CA VAL A 329 1.88 -19.10 28.83
C VAL A 329 0.75 -20.08 28.62
N ASP A 330 0.40 -20.91 29.61
CA ASP A 330 -0.71 -21.86 29.51
C ASP A 330 -2.07 -21.17 29.34
N LYS A 331 -2.28 -20.05 30.03
CA LYS A 331 -3.49 -19.24 29.89
C LYS A 331 -3.58 -18.62 28.49
N ILE A 332 -2.47 -18.12 27.97
CA ILE A 332 -2.35 -17.59 26.61
C ILE A 332 -2.61 -18.70 25.58
N VAL A 333 -2.04 -19.89 25.76
CA VAL A 333 -2.23 -21.04 24.88
C VAL A 333 -3.71 -21.44 24.85
N LYS A 334 -4.35 -21.56 26.02
CA LYS A 334 -5.80 -21.87 26.11
C LYS A 334 -6.66 -20.81 25.44
N GLN A 335 -6.41 -19.53 25.70
CA GLN A 335 -7.13 -18.43 25.05
C GLN A 335 -6.91 -18.42 23.53
N SER A 336 -5.69 -18.72 23.08
CA SER A 336 -5.36 -18.82 21.66
C SER A 336 -6.09 -19.99 21.02
N LEU A 337 -6.16 -21.14 21.67
CA LEU A 337 -6.84 -22.34 21.18
C LEU A 337 -8.36 -22.12 21.06
N ASP A 338 -8.96 -21.45 22.04
CA ASP A 338 -10.38 -21.05 22.00
C ASP A 338 -10.65 -20.02 20.87
N ARG A 339 -9.77 -19.03 20.69
CA ARG A 339 -9.82 -18.10 19.56
C ARG A 339 -9.60 -18.79 18.21
N ASN A 340 -8.71 -19.79 18.15
CA ASN A 340 -8.45 -20.61 16.95
C ASN A 340 -9.73 -21.33 16.53
N MET A 341 -10.36 -22.03 17.47
CA MET A 341 -11.60 -22.76 17.24
C MET A 341 -12.72 -21.81 16.78
N LYS A 342 -12.85 -20.63 17.40
CA LYS A 342 -13.79 -19.59 16.98
C LYS A 342 -13.49 -19.05 15.57
N SER A 343 -12.23 -18.82 15.22
CA SER A 343 -11.84 -18.34 13.88
C SER A 343 -12.05 -19.40 12.80
N ILE A 344 -11.74 -20.68 13.08
CA ILE A 344 -12.00 -21.79 12.17
C ILE A 344 -13.50 -21.92 11.94
N LEU A 345 -14.30 -21.87 13.01
CA LEU A 345 -15.75 -21.92 12.93
C LEU A 345 -16.32 -20.75 12.11
N ARG A 346 -15.85 -19.51 12.32
CA ARG A 346 -16.27 -18.35 11.51
C ARG A 346 -15.92 -18.50 10.03
N ARG A 347 -14.73 -19.02 9.70
CA ARG A 347 -14.31 -19.28 8.31
C ARG A 347 -15.14 -20.41 7.68
N ALA A 348 -15.46 -21.45 8.45
CA ALA A 348 -16.32 -22.54 8.01
C ALA A 348 -17.75 -22.06 7.77
N THR A 349 -18.35 -21.27 8.67
CA THR A 349 -19.72 -20.76 8.52
C THR A 349 -19.83 -19.71 7.41
N ALA A 350 -18.84 -18.84 7.23
CA ALA A 350 -18.79 -17.90 6.10
C ALA A 350 -18.70 -18.61 4.73
N SER A 351 -18.12 -19.83 4.69
CA SER A 351 -18.09 -20.65 3.48
C SER A 351 -19.42 -21.37 3.18
N VAL A 352 -20.28 -21.54 4.19
CA VAL A 352 -21.60 -22.18 4.06
C VAL A 352 -22.67 -21.19 3.57
N ASP A 353 -22.53 -19.89 3.84
CA ASP A 353 -23.49 -18.87 3.37
C ASP A 353 -23.33 -18.47 1.89
N LEU A 354 -22.24 -18.87 1.20
CA LEU A 354 -22.04 -18.57 -0.22
C LEU A 354 -22.60 -19.62 -1.20
N THR A 355 -23.10 -20.77 -0.74
CA THR A 355 -23.62 -21.80 -1.64
C THR A 355 -25.08 -21.58 -2.07
N ASN A 356 -25.79 -20.61 -1.47
CA ASN A 356 -27.24 -20.43 -1.72
C ASN A 356 -27.67 -19.16 -2.48
N VAL A 357 -26.76 -18.34 -3.05
CA VAL A 357 -27.18 -17.06 -3.70
C VAL A 357 -26.66 -16.81 -5.13
N LYS A 358 -26.03 -17.78 -5.84
CA LYS A 358 -25.60 -17.56 -7.25
C LYS A 358 -26.08 -18.58 -8.29
N LEU A 359 -27.25 -19.19 -8.06
CA LEU A 359 -28.03 -19.87 -9.10
C LEU A 359 -28.90 -18.93 -9.97
N LEU A 360 -28.68 -17.61 -9.94
CA LEU A 360 -29.58 -16.65 -10.62
C LEU A 360 -28.95 -15.65 -11.60
N VAL A 361 -27.73 -15.87 -12.11
CA VAL A 361 -27.25 -15.10 -13.28
C VAL A 361 -26.40 -15.97 -14.22
N THR A 362 -27.04 -16.90 -14.92
CA THR A 362 -26.60 -17.34 -16.25
C THR A 362 -27.81 -17.39 -17.17
N SER A 363 -28.27 -16.22 -17.59
CA SER A 363 -29.02 -16.06 -18.82
C SER A 363 -28.11 -16.42 -20.00
N SER A 364 -28.07 -17.70 -20.39
CA SER A 364 -27.56 -18.11 -21.70
C SER A 364 -28.76 -18.21 -22.65
N SER A 365 -29.05 -17.11 -23.33
CA SER A 365 -30.08 -17.03 -24.36
C SER A 365 -29.65 -17.77 -25.62
N SER A 366 -30.40 -18.82 -25.94
CA SER A 366 -30.96 -19.18 -27.26
C SER A 366 -30.15 -18.84 -28.52
N LYS A 367 -29.64 -19.88 -29.18
CA LYS A 367 -29.56 -19.94 -30.65
C LYS A 367 -30.09 -21.29 -31.14
N SER A 368 -31.29 -21.22 -31.69
CA SER A 368 -31.96 -22.21 -32.53
C SER A 368 -31.24 -22.39 -33.88
N LEU A 369 -31.06 -23.63 -34.31
CA LEU A 369 -30.84 -24.01 -35.71
C LEU A 369 -32.17 -24.51 -36.29
N PRO A 370 -32.54 -24.16 -37.53
CA PRO A 370 -33.48 -24.96 -38.31
C PRO A 370 -32.73 -25.82 -39.34
N CYS A 371 -33.42 -26.88 -39.77
CA CYS A 371 -33.09 -27.71 -40.93
C CYS A 371 -32.97 -26.89 -42.22
#